data_AF-A0A1V2LGC5-F1
#
_entry.id   AF-A0A1V2LGC5-F1
#
_cell.length_a   1.000
_cell.length_b   1.000
_cell.length_c   1.000
_cell.angle_alpha   90.00
_cell.angle_beta   90.00
_cell.angle_gamma   90.00
#
_symmetry.space_group_name_H-M   'P 1'
#
loop_
_entity.id
_entity.type
_entity.pdbx_description
1 polymer ?
#
loop_
_entity_poly.entity_id
_entity_poly.type
_entity_poly.pdbx_seq_one_letter_code
_entity_poly.pdbx_strand_id
1 'polypeptide(L)'
;MIMLTHDWPEGIYNYGDVRQLLKVKPFFKQDIQKRDLGSPFTMSLLSTLRPNYWFSAHLHTKFSAFVDWNVGTAVPKKRRDVDLETKADIAKRVKFDDVKPSCEIDLKTSSNPTVEVRSTKTEKLSNKMDDGEILLDMDDEEENQINEDEIILEVKDDYTEKKKEKRQEPKLLKPTHFLALDKCLPRRKYMEVIDIPLSDINHASNKNEMKPFYYDTEYISSFKVIESCKEKLNMLTVEEILYPPLNLYEELIYAKKNYLRSFELMSNEEYDRMFNIGMNSFVQTAKPNEKHYKEYRNPQTEKFKINFLPHDST
;
A
#
# COMPACT_ATOMS: atom_id res chain seq x y z
N MET A 1 0.13 7.24 7.30
CA MET A 1 -0.89 6.36 6.68
C MET A 1 -0.52 4.90 6.89
N ILE A 2 -1.51 4.07 7.22
CA ILE A 2 -1.38 2.62 7.37
C ILE A 2 -2.27 1.96 6.31
N MET A 3 -1.74 0.98 5.59
CA MET A 3 -2.49 0.18 4.62
C MET A 3 -2.56 -1.28 5.06
N LEU A 4 -3.71 -1.91 4.83
CA LEU A 4 -3.95 -3.32 5.11
C LEU A 4 -4.42 -4.00 3.82
N THR A 5 -3.77 -5.10 3.44
CA THR A 5 -4.23 -5.97 2.36
C THR A 5 -4.21 -7.42 2.80
N HIS A 6 -5.02 -8.27 2.19
CA HIS A 6 -4.93 -9.70 2.45
C HIS A 6 -3.66 -10.27 1.79
N ASP A 7 -3.54 -10.06 0.48
CA ASP A 7 -2.40 -10.56 -0.30
C ASP A 7 -1.21 -9.60 -0.23
N TRP A 8 -0.02 -10.14 -0.47
CA TRP A 8 1.21 -9.36 -0.49
C TRP A 8 1.33 -8.59 -1.82
N PRO A 9 1.97 -7.41 -1.84
CA PRO A 9 2.41 -6.79 -3.08
C PRO A 9 3.39 -7.70 -3.84
N GLU A 10 3.09 -8.00 -5.12
CA GLU A 10 4.01 -8.76 -5.97
C GLU A 10 5.36 -8.06 -6.02
N GLY A 11 6.44 -8.80 -5.75
CA GLY A 11 7.80 -8.25 -5.74
C GLY A 11 8.24 -7.63 -4.40
N ILE A 12 7.36 -7.54 -3.39
CA ILE A 12 7.74 -7.00 -2.07
C ILE A 12 8.86 -7.80 -1.40
N TYR A 13 8.98 -9.09 -1.75
CA TYR A 13 10.04 -9.97 -1.28
C TYR A 13 11.44 -9.44 -1.65
N ASN A 14 11.59 -8.69 -2.75
CA ASN A 14 12.87 -8.09 -3.16
C ASN A 14 13.38 -6.99 -2.19
N TYR A 15 12.51 -6.49 -1.32
CA TYR A 15 12.80 -5.44 -0.34
C TYR A 15 13.04 -6.00 1.07
N GLY A 16 13.21 -7.31 1.21
CA GLY A 16 13.50 -7.99 2.49
C GLY A 16 14.41 -9.19 2.32
N ASP A 17 14.53 -10.02 3.37
CA ASP A 17 15.40 -11.20 3.34
C ASP A 17 14.73 -12.39 2.65
N VAL A 18 14.84 -12.43 1.32
CA VAL A 18 14.36 -13.56 0.50
C VAL A 18 15.05 -14.87 0.88
N ARG A 19 16.30 -14.84 1.34
CA ARG A 19 17.03 -16.06 1.70
C ARG A 19 16.40 -16.69 2.94
N GLN A 20 16.06 -15.89 3.95
CA GLN A 20 15.33 -16.35 5.12
C GLN A 20 13.93 -16.85 4.74
N LEU A 21 13.22 -16.12 3.88
CA LEU A 21 11.90 -16.54 3.39
C LEU A 21 11.95 -17.91 2.72
N LEU A 22 12.92 -18.13 1.82
CA LEU A 22 13.09 -19.40 1.11
C LEU A 22 13.59 -20.54 2.00
N LYS A 23 14.29 -20.26 3.11
CA LYS A 23 14.61 -21.28 4.12
C LYS A 23 13.34 -21.79 4.81
N VAL A 24 12.40 -20.90 5.12
CA VAL A 24 11.14 -21.26 5.79
C VAL A 24 10.14 -21.88 4.81
N LYS A 25 10.07 -21.36 3.58
CA LYS A 25 9.17 -21.81 2.52
C LYS A 25 9.90 -21.94 1.17
N PRO A 26 10.60 -23.07 0.93
CA PRO A 26 11.38 -23.26 -0.30
C PRO A 26 10.56 -23.24 -1.58
N PHE A 27 9.28 -23.61 -1.52
CA PHE A 27 8.37 -23.65 -2.68
C PHE A 27 8.11 -22.26 -3.28
N PHE A 28 8.24 -21.18 -2.50
CA PHE A 28 8.15 -19.82 -3.01
C PHE A 28 9.24 -19.47 -4.02
N LYS A 29 10.31 -20.27 -4.14
CA LYS A 29 11.35 -20.03 -5.14
C LYS A 29 10.78 -20.03 -6.56
N GLN A 30 9.87 -20.97 -6.87
CA GLN A 30 9.25 -21.05 -8.18
C GLN A 30 8.26 -19.90 -8.39
N ASP A 31 7.45 -19.58 -7.39
CA ASP A 31 6.46 -18.50 -7.45
C ASP A 31 7.13 -17.13 -7.61
N ILE A 32 8.27 -16.91 -6.95
CA ILE A 32 9.10 -15.70 -7.10
C ILE A 32 9.67 -15.62 -8.52
N GLN A 33 10.19 -16.74 -9.07
CA GLN A 33 10.73 -16.78 -10.42
C GLN A 33 9.67 -16.48 -11.49
N LYS A 34 8.43 -16.95 -11.27
CA LYS A 34 7.28 -16.72 -12.15
C LYS A 34 6.58 -15.39 -11.91
N ARG A 35 6.87 -14.70 -10.80
CA ARG A 35 6.19 -13.48 -10.32
C ARG A 35 4.72 -13.71 -9.96
N ASP A 36 4.40 -14.91 -9.49
CA ASP A 36 3.07 -15.30 -9.02
C ASP A 36 2.91 -15.12 -7.49
N LEU A 37 3.98 -14.76 -6.79
CA LEU A 37 3.94 -14.55 -5.34
C LEU A 37 3.43 -13.14 -5.00
N GLY A 38 2.12 -13.05 -4.79
CA GLY A 38 1.42 -11.81 -4.39
C GLY A 38 0.56 -11.23 -5.52
N SER A 39 0.01 -10.05 -5.28
CA SER A 39 -0.88 -9.37 -6.22
C SER A 39 -0.18 -8.18 -6.89
N PRO A 40 -0.14 -8.12 -8.24
CA PRO A 40 0.47 -7.01 -8.97
C PRO A 40 -0.28 -5.70 -8.73
N PHE A 41 -1.61 -5.75 -8.53
CA PHE A 41 -2.43 -4.56 -8.24
C PHE A 41 -2.05 -3.92 -6.91
N THR A 42 -1.77 -4.74 -5.90
CA THR A 42 -1.32 -4.24 -4.60
C THR A 42 0.07 -3.61 -4.65
N MET A 43 0.95 -4.05 -5.56
CA MET A 43 2.25 -3.39 -5.79
C MET A 43 2.10 -2.05 -6.52
N SER A 44 1.20 -1.95 -7.50
CA SER A 44 0.84 -0.65 -8.09
C SER A 44 0.31 0.30 -7.02
N LEU A 45 -0.58 -0.18 -6.14
CA LEU A 45 -1.13 0.63 -5.05
C LEU A 45 -0.06 1.05 -4.04
N LEU A 46 0.84 0.16 -3.64
CA LEU A 46 1.99 0.45 -2.77
C LEU A 46 2.86 1.57 -3.35
N SER A 47 3.16 1.49 -4.66
CA SER A 47 4.00 2.47 -5.37
C SER A 47 3.35 3.84 -5.51
N THR A 48 2.02 3.87 -5.65
CA THR A 48 1.23 5.11 -5.77
C THR A 48 0.99 5.77 -4.41
N LEU A 49 0.53 5.01 -3.42
CA LEU A 49 0.13 5.54 -2.12
C LEU A 49 1.31 5.78 -1.16
N ARG A 50 2.36 4.96 -1.26
CA ARG A 50 3.58 5.05 -0.42
C ARG A 50 3.28 5.26 1.08
N PRO A 51 2.45 4.40 1.71
CA PRO A 51 2.11 4.55 3.12
C PRO A 51 3.33 4.37 4.01
N ASN A 52 3.27 4.85 5.25
CA ASN A 52 4.35 4.60 6.22
C ASN A 52 4.43 3.12 6.61
N TYR A 53 3.27 2.46 6.68
CA TYR A 53 3.15 1.06 7.07
C TYR A 53 2.22 0.33 6.12
N TRP A 54 2.60 -0.90 5.75
CA TRP A 54 1.80 -1.81 4.96
C TRP A 54 1.78 -3.18 5.64
N PHE A 55 0.58 -3.67 5.98
CA PHE A 55 0.43 -5.00 6.56
C PHE A 55 -0.29 -5.93 5.60
N SER A 56 0.22 -7.16 5.49
CA SER A 56 -0.40 -8.22 4.68
C SER A 56 -0.51 -9.54 5.42
N ALA A 57 -1.31 -10.47 4.90
CA ALA A 57 -1.52 -11.80 5.45
C ALA A 57 -1.40 -12.86 4.35
N HIS A 58 -2.32 -13.83 4.31
CA HIS A 58 -2.45 -14.89 3.30
C HIS A 58 -1.37 -15.99 3.29
N LEU A 59 -0.09 -15.62 3.19
CA LEU A 59 1.00 -16.57 2.91
C LEU A 59 1.46 -17.40 4.14
N HIS A 60 0.86 -17.16 5.31
CA HIS A 60 1.14 -17.87 6.57
C HIS A 60 2.65 -17.94 6.88
N THR A 61 3.32 -16.80 6.78
CA THR A 61 4.71 -16.61 7.20
C THR A 61 4.93 -15.16 7.59
N LYS A 62 5.63 -14.94 8.70
CA LYS A 62 6.12 -13.60 9.02
C LYS A 62 7.20 -13.21 8.01
N PHE A 63 7.09 -12.01 7.47
CA PHE A 63 8.10 -11.43 6.59
C PHE A 63 8.08 -9.91 6.73
N SER A 64 9.26 -9.32 6.86
CA SER A 64 9.42 -7.87 6.95
C SER A 64 10.23 -7.37 5.76
N ALA A 65 9.79 -6.27 5.18
CA ALA A 65 10.49 -5.60 4.09
C ALA A 65 10.50 -4.08 4.31
N PHE A 66 11.48 -3.41 3.72
CA PHE A 66 11.67 -1.97 3.82
C PHE A 66 11.82 -1.38 2.43
N VAL A 67 10.88 -0.51 2.04
CA VAL A 67 10.88 0.13 0.74
C VAL A 67 11.31 1.58 0.90
N ASP A 68 12.52 1.90 0.41
CA ASP A 68 12.99 3.27 0.30
C ASP A 68 12.60 3.84 -1.06
N TRP A 69 11.84 4.92 -1.05
CA TRP A 69 11.35 5.58 -2.27
C TRP A 69 12.32 6.64 -2.82
N ASN A 70 13.40 6.97 -2.09
CA ASN A 70 14.39 7.98 -2.50
C ASN A 70 15.55 7.39 -3.29
N VAL A 71 15.94 6.15 -2.98
CA VAL A 71 16.77 5.37 -3.88
C VAL A 71 15.93 5.14 -5.13
N GLY A 72 16.45 5.44 -6.32
CA GLY A 72 15.73 5.25 -7.58
C GLY A 72 15.32 3.79 -7.76
N THR A 73 14.24 3.38 -7.11
CA THR A 73 13.70 2.02 -7.20
C THR A 73 13.14 1.93 -8.60
N ALA A 74 13.88 1.23 -9.46
CA ALA A 74 13.38 0.80 -10.74
C ALA A 74 12.18 -0.11 -10.50
N VAL A 75 10.99 0.51 -10.35
CA VAL A 75 9.77 -0.13 -10.81
C VAL A 75 10.07 -0.49 -12.27
N PRO A 76 9.97 -1.75 -12.69
CA PRO A 76 10.21 -2.10 -14.08
C PRO A 76 9.31 -1.24 -14.96
N LYS A 77 9.91 -0.31 -15.71
CA LYS A 77 9.21 0.44 -16.74
C LYS A 77 8.79 -0.55 -17.83
N LYS A 78 7.48 -0.57 -18.12
CA LYS A 78 6.78 -1.35 -19.14
C LYS A 78 6.82 -2.87 -18.93
N ARG A 79 5.61 -3.46 -18.85
CA ARG A 79 5.40 -4.82 -19.36
C ARG A 79 5.89 -4.81 -20.82
N ARG A 80 6.99 -5.52 -21.11
CA ARG A 80 7.22 -5.96 -22.49
C ARG A 80 6.17 -7.01 -22.78
N ASP A 81 5.62 -6.92 -23.98
CA ASP A 81 4.57 -7.76 -24.52
C ASP A 81 4.78 -9.22 -24.11
N VAL A 82 3.90 -9.74 -23.27
CA VAL A 82 3.72 -11.17 -23.09
C VAL A 82 2.70 -11.56 -24.15
N ASP A 83 3.09 -12.56 -24.94
CA ASP A 83 2.37 -13.09 -26.08
C ASP A 83 0.85 -13.21 -25.87
N LEU A 84 0.16 -12.96 -26.98
CA LEU A 84 -1.29 -13.06 -27.14
C LEU A 84 -1.84 -14.41 -26.66
N GLU A 85 -2.18 -14.52 -25.39
CA GLU A 85 -3.17 -15.49 -24.91
C GLU A 85 -4.54 -14.80 -24.82
N THR A 86 -5.25 -14.96 -25.93
CA THR A 86 -6.70 -14.83 -26.15
C THR A 86 -7.45 -13.75 -25.35
N LYS A 87 -7.77 -12.65 -26.04
CA LYS A 87 -8.63 -11.50 -25.66
C LYS A 87 -10.08 -11.82 -25.22
N ALA A 88 -10.40 -13.07 -24.88
CA ALA A 88 -11.74 -13.48 -24.48
C ALA A 88 -11.97 -13.47 -22.95
N ASP A 89 -10.91 -13.60 -22.12
CA ASP A 89 -11.08 -13.89 -20.69
C ASP A 89 -10.92 -12.67 -19.73
N ILE A 90 -10.52 -11.50 -20.26
CA ILE A 90 -10.35 -10.26 -19.47
C ILE A 90 -11.65 -9.42 -19.42
N ALA A 91 -12.74 -9.90 -20.03
CA ALA A 91 -14.06 -9.26 -19.94
C ALA A 91 -14.82 -9.68 -18.66
N LYS A 92 -14.24 -9.50 -17.47
CA LYS A 92 -15.00 -9.53 -16.22
C LYS A 92 -15.15 -8.11 -15.69
N ARG A 93 -16.28 -7.50 -16.03
CA ARG A 93 -16.77 -6.27 -15.40
C ARG A 93 -16.86 -6.52 -13.89
N VAL A 94 -16.18 -5.70 -13.09
CA VAL A 94 -16.32 -5.71 -11.64
C VAL A 94 -17.66 -5.05 -11.32
N LYS A 95 -18.66 -5.85 -10.93
CA LYS A 95 -19.87 -5.33 -10.29
C LYS A 95 -19.62 -5.28 -8.80
N PHE A 96 -19.65 -4.08 -8.21
CA PHE A 96 -19.45 -3.88 -6.78
C PHE A 96 -20.63 -4.37 -5.92
N ASP A 97 -21.77 -4.72 -6.53
CA ASP A 97 -23.02 -4.99 -5.82
C ASP A 97 -23.34 -6.48 -5.56
N ASP A 98 -22.53 -7.43 -6.07
CA ASP A 98 -22.84 -8.88 -6.02
C ASP A 98 -22.04 -9.68 -4.96
N VAL A 99 -21.75 -9.11 -3.80
CA VAL A 99 -21.20 -9.88 -2.66
C VAL A 99 -22.37 -10.49 -1.88
N LYS A 100 -22.82 -11.69 -2.28
CA LYS A 100 -23.66 -12.53 -1.41
C LYS A 100 -22.78 -13.14 -0.30
N PRO A 101 -23.21 -13.11 0.97
CA PRO A 101 -22.48 -13.75 2.05
C PRO A 101 -22.78 -15.25 2.02
N SER A 102 -21.97 -16.05 1.31
CA SER A 102 -22.02 -17.50 1.39
C SER A 102 -20.71 -18.03 1.97
N CYS A 103 -20.64 -18.07 3.30
CA CYS A 103 -19.66 -18.88 4.02
C CYS A 103 -20.31 -20.24 4.34
N GLU A 104 -20.23 -21.19 3.41
CA GLU A 104 -20.32 -22.61 3.73
C GLU A 104 -18.97 -23.23 3.39
N ILE A 105 -18.12 -23.37 4.41
CA ILE A 105 -16.89 -24.14 4.31
C ILE A 105 -17.23 -25.54 4.81
N ASP A 106 -17.40 -26.45 3.87
CA ASP A 106 -17.52 -27.89 4.13
C ASP A 106 -16.17 -28.41 4.67
N LEU A 107 -16.12 -28.69 5.97
CA LEU A 107 -15.01 -29.41 6.61
C LEU A 107 -15.13 -30.90 6.29
N LYS A 108 -14.26 -31.43 5.42
CA LYS A 108 -13.91 -32.87 5.44
C LYS A 108 -12.39 -33.09 5.43
N THR A 109 -11.96 -33.47 6.63
CA THR A 109 -10.83 -34.32 7.08
C THR A 109 -10.00 -35.12 6.05
N SER A 110 -8.67 -34.98 6.22
CA SER A 110 -7.65 -36.04 6.38
C SER A 110 -7.42 -37.08 5.27
N SER A 111 -6.21 -37.06 4.69
CA SER A 111 -5.26 -38.20 4.78
C SER A 111 -3.86 -37.86 4.23
N ASN A 112 -2.83 -38.06 5.05
CA ASN A 112 -1.48 -38.46 4.60
C ASN A 112 -1.56 -39.93 4.12
N PRO A 113 -0.70 -40.40 3.19
CA PRO A 113 0.54 -41.07 3.62
C PRO A 113 1.72 -40.93 2.60
N THR A 114 2.95 -40.70 3.07
CA THR A 114 4.08 -41.65 3.25
C THR A 114 5.13 -41.66 2.13
N VAL A 115 6.36 -41.57 2.64
CA VAL A 115 7.71 -41.75 2.08
C VAL A 115 7.87 -43.02 1.23
N GLU A 116 8.63 -42.93 0.13
CA GLU A 116 9.51 -44.02 -0.33
C GLU A 116 10.87 -43.48 -0.81
N VAL A 117 11.90 -44.24 -0.43
CA VAL A 117 13.33 -44.00 -0.59
C VAL A 117 13.85 -44.84 -1.76
N ARG A 118 14.72 -44.30 -2.64
CA ARG A 118 15.78 -45.10 -3.29
C ARG A 118 16.95 -44.27 -3.85
N SER A 119 18.13 -44.53 -3.27
CA SER A 119 19.48 -44.75 -3.84
C SER A 119 19.60 -44.73 -5.38
N THR A 120 20.67 -44.31 -6.07
CA THR A 120 22.15 -44.34 -5.85
C THR A 120 22.81 -43.73 -7.10
N LYS A 121 23.96 -43.05 -6.98
CA LYS A 121 25.23 -43.33 -7.73
C LYS A 121 26.30 -42.24 -7.52
N THR A 122 27.41 -42.66 -6.91
CA THR A 122 28.80 -42.19 -7.03
C THR A 122 29.30 -42.36 -8.49
N GLU A 123 30.26 -41.59 -9.04
CA GLU A 123 31.69 -41.47 -8.71
C GLU A 123 32.39 -40.33 -9.52
N LYS A 124 33.42 -39.71 -8.88
CA LYS A 124 34.78 -39.31 -9.39
C LYS A 124 34.90 -38.26 -10.54
N LEU A 125 35.89 -37.36 -10.63
CA LEU A 125 37.29 -37.30 -10.15
C LEU A 125 37.86 -35.83 -10.21
N SER A 126 38.69 -35.46 -9.22
CA SER A 126 39.91 -34.61 -9.22
C SER A 126 40.08 -33.33 -10.09
N ASN A 127 40.50 -32.20 -9.49
CA ASN A 127 41.91 -31.73 -9.41
C ASN A 127 42.07 -30.40 -8.64
N LYS A 128 43.31 -30.14 -8.20
CA LYS A 128 43.84 -29.17 -7.21
C LYS A 128 44.07 -27.73 -7.74
N MET A 129 44.14 -26.79 -6.77
CA MET A 129 45.02 -25.59 -6.54
C MET A 129 45.45 -24.75 -7.77
N ASP A 130 45.37 -23.41 -7.76
CA ASP A 130 46.24 -22.43 -7.07
C ASP A 130 45.64 -21.01 -7.33
N ASP A 131 45.45 -20.13 -6.34
CA ASP A 131 46.27 -18.96 -5.95
C ASP A 131 46.45 -17.84 -7.02
N GLY A 132 46.48 -16.57 -6.57
CA GLY A 132 46.68 -15.40 -7.44
C GLY A 132 45.94 -14.14 -7.00
N GLU A 133 46.52 -13.40 -6.06
CA GLU A 133 46.24 -11.98 -5.80
C GLU A 133 46.62 -11.11 -7.00
N ILE A 134 45.85 -10.07 -7.33
CA ILE A 134 46.35 -8.87 -8.04
C ILE A 134 45.64 -7.62 -7.49
N LEU A 135 46.44 -6.83 -6.76
CA LEU A 135 46.32 -5.41 -6.46
C LEU A 135 46.72 -4.61 -7.71
N LEU A 136 45.96 -3.57 -8.08
CA LEU A 136 46.46 -2.48 -8.92
C LEU A 136 45.83 -1.15 -8.48
N ASP A 137 46.61 -0.41 -7.69
CA ASP A 137 46.55 1.04 -7.56
C ASP A 137 47.05 1.68 -8.86
N MET A 138 46.34 2.71 -9.33
CA MET A 138 46.92 3.80 -10.13
C MET A 138 46.16 5.09 -9.80
N ASP A 139 46.82 5.96 -9.05
CA ASP A 139 46.54 7.39 -8.95
C ASP A 139 46.70 8.05 -10.34
N ASP A 140 45.92 9.10 -10.60
CA ASP A 140 46.37 10.30 -11.31
C ASP A 140 45.35 11.42 -11.07
N GLU A 141 45.77 12.42 -10.29
CA GLU A 141 45.13 13.73 -10.15
C GLU A 141 45.41 14.58 -11.40
N GLU A 142 44.44 15.38 -11.85
CA GLU A 142 44.75 16.66 -12.51
C GLU A 142 43.56 17.65 -12.40
N GLU A 143 43.83 18.75 -11.69
CA GLU A 143 43.06 20.01 -11.70
C GLU A 143 43.37 20.83 -12.97
N ASN A 144 42.39 21.61 -13.44
CA ASN A 144 42.54 22.93 -14.11
C ASN A 144 41.23 23.28 -14.84
N GLN A 145 40.82 24.53 -15.06
CA GLN A 145 41.04 25.85 -14.49
C GLN A 145 39.90 26.70 -15.08
N ILE A 146 39.44 27.69 -14.34
CA ILE A 146 38.44 28.66 -14.79
C ILE A 146 39.07 29.56 -15.87
N ASN A 147 38.36 29.80 -16.97
CA ASN A 147 38.64 30.96 -17.84
C ASN A 147 37.45 31.92 -17.80
N GLU A 148 37.80 33.13 -17.39
CA GLU A 148 37.02 34.35 -17.42
C GLU A 148 37.02 34.93 -18.85
N ASP A 149 36.06 35.82 -19.13
CA ASP A 149 35.93 36.71 -20.29
C ASP A 149 35.13 36.22 -21.53
N GLU A 150 33.80 36.36 -21.47
CA GLU A 150 33.02 36.94 -22.59
C GLU A 150 31.93 37.92 -22.09
N ILE A 151 32.30 39.20 -22.16
CA ILE A 151 31.56 40.45 -22.48
C ILE A 151 30.06 40.61 -22.16
N ILE A 152 29.84 41.71 -21.45
CA ILE A 152 28.64 42.44 -21.03
C ILE A 152 27.70 42.85 -22.18
N LEU A 153 26.39 42.68 -21.97
CA LEU A 153 25.34 43.53 -22.57
C LEU A 153 24.33 43.92 -21.49
N GLU A 154 24.62 45.05 -20.82
CA GLU A 154 23.65 45.78 -20.02
C GLU A 154 22.75 46.61 -20.96
N VAL A 155 21.46 46.24 -21.02
CA VAL A 155 20.39 47.18 -21.34
C VAL A 155 19.46 47.20 -20.14
N LYS A 156 19.52 48.31 -19.40
CA LYS A 156 18.58 48.63 -18.33
C LYS A 156 17.24 48.97 -18.95
N ASP A 157 16.21 48.19 -18.61
CA ASP A 157 14.83 48.65 -18.61
C ASP A 157 14.13 48.16 -17.33
N ASP A 158 13.31 49.05 -16.82
CA ASP A 158 12.97 49.26 -15.42
C ASP A 158 11.71 48.44 -15.01
N TYR A 159 11.66 48.04 -13.74
CA TYR A 159 10.52 47.46 -12.98
C TYR A 159 9.89 46.13 -13.45
N THR A 160 10.15 45.06 -12.68
CA THR A 160 9.09 44.26 -12.02
C THR A 160 9.72 43.36 -10.96
N GLU A 161 9.28 43.52 -9.72
CA GLU A 161 9.70 42.72 -8.56
C GLU A 161 9.37 41.23 -8.77
N LYS A 162 10.37 40.44 -9.19
CA LYS A 162 10.30 38.98 -9.10
C LYS A 162 10.48 38.57 -7.64
N LYS A 163 9.39 38.13 -7.01
CA LYS A 163 9.44 37.31 -5.79
C LYS A 163 10.47 36.20 -5.98
N LYS A 164 11.53 36.21 -5.16
CA LYS A 164 12.44 35.09 -5.01
C LYS A 164 11.64 33.89 -4.52
N GLU A 165 11.21 33.02 -5.42
CA GLU A 165 10.81 31.66 -5.07
C GLU A 165 12.02 30.98 -4.44
N LYS A 166 11.96 30.77 -3.12
CA LYS A 166 12.90 29.89 -2.44
C LYS A 166 12.79 28.51 -3.10
N ARG A 167 13.86 28.06 -3.77
CA ARG A 167 14.04 26.65 -4.17
C ARG A 167 13.76 25.81 -2.93
N GLN A 168 12.63 25.10 -2.92
CA GLN A 168 12.38 24.08 -1.91
C GLN A 168 13.36 22.95 -2.19
N GLU A 169 14.19 22.61 -1.18
CA GLU A 169 14.96 21.36 -1.22
C GLU A 169 14.01 20.19 -1.52
N PRO A 170 14.43 19.19 -2.31
CA PRO A 170 13.57 18.07 -2.66
C PRO A 170 13.09 17.38 -1.38
N LYS A 171 11.77 17.39 -1.15
CA LYS A 171 11.17 16.69 -0.01
C LYS A 171 11.46 15.20 -0.16
N LEU A 172 12.32 14.67 0.72
CA LEU A 172 12.59 13.24 0.81
C LEU A 172 11.27 12.50 1.07
N LEU A 173 11.03 11.46 0.28
CA LEU A 173 9.87 10.59 0.39
C LEU A 173 10.04 9.72 1.64
N LYS A 174 8.97 9.56 2.42
CA LYS A 174 8.99 8.71 3.61
C LYS A 174 8.98 7.24 3.19
N PRO A 175 9.86 6.38 3.71
CA PRO A 175 9.89 4.96 3.37
C PRO A 175 8.62 4.23 3.83
N THR A 176 8.40 3.04 3.27
CA THR A 176 7.32 2.13 3.68
C THR A 176 7.87 0.92 4.44
N HIS A 177 7.36 0.70 5.64
CA HIS A 177 7.61 -0.51 6.43
C HIS A 177 6.54 -1.55 6.09
N PHE A 178 6.95 -2.67 5.49
CA PHE A 178 6.07 -3.78 5.19
C PHE A 178 6.20 -4.89 6.23
N LEU A 179 5.07 -5.39 6.72
CA LEU A 179 5.02 -6.55 7.61
C LEU A 179 3.91 -7.52 7.19
N ALA A 180 4.30 -8.74 6.84
CA ALA A 180 3.39 -9.85 6.66
C ALA A 180 3.17 -10.61 7.96
N LEU A 181 1.92 -10.96 8.23
CA LEU A 181 1.49 -11.70 9.40
C LEU A 181 1.54 -13.21 9.17
N ASP A 182 1.90 -13.93 10.22
CA ASP A 182 1.91 -15.39 10.24
C ASP A 182 0.59 -15.94 10.80
N LYS A 183 0.30 -17.21 10.49
CA LYS A 183 -0.81 -17.94 11.11
C LYS A 183 -0.47 -18.26 12.56
N CYS A 184 -1.46 -18.08 13.43
CA CYS A 184 -1.39 -18.46 14.85
C CYS A 184 -1.36 -19.99 14.99
N LEU A 185 -0.16 -20.58 14.91
CA LEU A 185 0.09 -22.01 15.10
C LEU A 185 0.92 -22.26 16.37
N PRO A 186 0.88 -23.48 16.95
CA PRO A 186 1.69 -23.82 18.11
C PRO A 186 3.16 -23.47 17.88
N ARG A 187 3.80 -22.92 18.92
CA ARG A 187 5.22 -22.49 18.93
C ARG A 187 5.55 -21.31 18.00
N ARG A 188 4.55 -20.62 17.46
CA ARG A 188 4.73 -19.33 16.74
C ARG A 188 4.29 -18.16 17.61
N LYS A 189 4.86 -16.98 17.35
CA LYS A 189 4.37 -15.73 17.94
C LYS A 189 2.96 -15.48 17.40
N TYR A 190 2.03 -15.18 18.29
CA TYR A 190 0.60 -15.02 17.96
C TYR A 190 0.09 -13.59 18.20
N MET A 191 0.87 -12.75 18.89
CA MET A 191 0.53 -11.37 19.18
C MET A 191 1.80 -10.51 19.20
N GLU A 192 1.71 -9.34 18.58
CA GLU A 192 2.77 -8.35 18.52
C GLU A 192 2.11 -6.98 18.67
N VAL A 193 2.63 -6.15 19.57
CA VAL A 193 2.17 -4.79 19.79
C VAL A 193 3.18 -3.87 19.10
N ILE A 194 2.70 -3.01 18.22
CA ILE A 194 3.52 -2.06 17.46
C ILE A 194 3.03 -0.66 17.77
N ASP A 195 3.91 0.14 18.37
CA ASP A 195 3.64 1.55 18.63
C ASP A 195 3.95 2.37 17.37
N ILE A 196 2.93 3.01 16.81
CA ILE A 196 3.05 3.84 15.62
C ILE A 196 3.02 5.31 16.05
N PRO A 197 4.06 6.10 15.73
CA PRO A 197 4.10 7.51 16.13
C PRO A 197 2.98 8.30 15.46
N LEU A 198 2.39 9.23 16.21
CA LEU A 198 1.35 10.12 15.70
C LEU A 198 1.93 11.05 14.64
N SER A 199 1.21 11.17 13.52
CA SER A 199 1.56 12.12 12.46
C SER A 199 1.14 13.55 12.79
N ASP A 200 0.03 13.72 13.52
CA ASP A 200 -0.48 15.01 13.97
C ASP A 200 -0.74 14.96 15.48
N ILE A 201 0.15 15.61 16.23
CA ILE A 201 0.10 15.70 17.70
C ILE A 201 -0.98 16.71 18.14
N ASN A 202 -1.37 17.64 17.27
CA ASN A 202 -2.27 18.74 17.59
C ASN A 202 -3.75 18.41 17.36
N HIS A 203 -4.05 17.26 16.77
CA HIS A 203 -5.41 16.83 16.47
C HIS A 203 -6.26 16.65 17.75
N ALA A 204 -7.57 16.86 17.64
CA ALA A 204 -8.51 16.78 18.76
C ALA A 204 -8.50 15.40 19.45
N SER A 205 -8.27 14.33 18.68
CA SER A 205 -8.15 12.95 19.18
C SER A 205 -7.02 12.74 20.17
N ASN A 206 -5.92 13.51 20.05
CA ASN A 206 -4.78 13.42 20.96
C ASN A 206 -4.95 14.32 22.20
N LYS A 207 -5.76 15.38 22.08
CA LYS A 207 -6.00 16.35 23.16
C LYS A 207 -7.08 15.93 24.14
N ASN A 208 -8.06 15.14 23.68
CA ASN A 208 -9.22 14.77 24.48
C ASN A 208 -9.33 13.25 24.60
N GLU A 209 -8.91 12.71 25.74
CA GLU A 209 -8.97 11.28 26.04
C GLU A 209 -10.40 10.71 26.01
N MET A 210 -11.42 11.54 26.26
CA MET A 210 -12.84 11.12 26.20
C MET A 210 -13.35 10.99 24.76
N LYS A 211 -12.63 11.54 23.79
CA LYS A 211 -12.96 11.54 22.36
C LYS A 211 -11.75 11.09 21.52
N PRO A 212 -11.25 9.86 21.67
CA PRO A 212 -9.99 9.48 21.02
C PRO A 212 -10.15 9.09 19.55
N PHE A 213 -11.38 8.87 19.07
CA PHE A 213 -11.62 8.36 17.72
C PHE A 213 -12.34 9.38 16.83
N TYR A 214 -11.76 9.62 15.66
CA TYR A 214 -12.32 10.51 14.64
C TYR A 214 -12.20 9.86 13.27
N TYR A 215 -13.16 10.11 12.40
CA TYR A 215 -13.03 9.81 10.98
C TYR A 215 -11.99 10.74 10.34
N ASP A 216 -11.21 10.20 9.42
CA ASP A 216 -10.21 10.96 8.67
C ASP A 216 -10.89 11.85 7.61
N THR A 217 -10.63 13.16 7.65
CA THR A 217 -11.25 14.14 6.73
C THR A 217 -10.81 13.94 5.28
N GLU A 218 -9.59 13.48 5.05
CA GLU A 218 -9.06 13.15 3.74
C GLU A 218 -9.76 11.91 3.17
N TYR A 219 -9.99 10.89 4.00
CA TYR A 219 -10.77 9.73 3.61
C TYR A 219 -12.22 10.11 3.27
N ILE A 220 -12.90 10.84 4.17
CA ILE A 220 -14.31 11.23 3.96
C ILE A 220 -14.47 12.12 2.72
N SER A 221 -13.56 13.06 2.48
CA SER A 221 -13.61 13.90 1.27
C SER A 221 -13.41 13.06 0.02
N SER A 222 -12.43 12.15 0.00
CA SER A 222 -12.19 11.25 -1.13
C SER A 222 -13.40 10.33 -1.37
N PHE A 223 -13.99 9.81 -0.30
CA PHE A 223 -15.20 8.98 -0.35
C PHE A 223 -16.39 9.73 -0.95
N LYS A 224 -16.67 10.96 -0.50
CA LYS A 224 -17.76 11.77 -1.05
C LYS A 224 -17.58 12.06 -2.54
N VAL A 225 -16.35 12.30 -2.99
CA VAL A 225 -16.05 12.46 -4.43
C VAL A 225 -16.33 11.18 -5.19
N ILE A 226 -15.86 10.03 -4.69
CA ILE A 226 -16.10 8.73 -5.32
C ILE A 226 -17.59 8.44 -5.45
N GLU A 227 -18.36 8.64 -4.38
CA GLU A 227 -19.82 8.45 -4.41
C GLU A 227 -20.49 9.41 -5.41
N SER A 228 -20.07 10.68 -5.47
CA SER A 228 -20.62 11.65 -6.43
C SER A 228 -20.34 11.32 -7.89
N CYS A 229 -19.28 10.57 -8.17
CA CYS A 229 -18.82 10.22 -9.51
C CYS A 229 -18.92 8.71 -9.79
N LYS A 230 -19.65 7.96 -8.96
CA LYS A 230 -19.72 6.50 -8.99
C LYS A 230 -20.09 5.95 -10.37
N GLU A 231 -21.08 6.55 -11.02
CA GLU A 231 -21.50 6.16 -12.37
C GLU A 231 -20.40 6.34 -13.41
N LYS A 232 -19.69 7.50 -13.38
CA LYS A 232 -18.58 7.77 -14.28
C LYS A 232 -17.43 6.78 -14.06
N LEU A 233 -17.09 6.50 -12.79
CA LEU A 233 -16.02 5.58 -12.41
C LEU A 233 -16.33 4.14 -12.81
N ASN A 234 -17.59 3.72 -12.71
CA ASN A 234 -18.03 2.37 -13.12
C ASN A 234 -17.91 2.13 -14.63
N MET A 235 -17.79 3.18 -15.44
CA MET A 235 -17.59 3.07 -16.89
C MET A 235 -16.12 2.88 -17.28
N LEU A 236 -15.19 3.07 -16.34
CA LEU A 236 -13.75 2.99 -16.60
C LEU A 236 -13.22 1.56 -16.42
N THR A 237 -12.17 1.25 -17.17
CA THR A 237 -11.36 0.05 -16.98
C THR A 237 -10.40 0.21 -15.78
N VAL A 238 -9.85 -0.90 -15.28
CA VAL A 238 -8.86 -0.88 -14.18
C VAL A 238 -7.63 -0.03 -14.54
N GLU A 239 -7.19 -0.07 -15.79
CA GLU A 239 -6.05 0.71 -16.25
C GLU A 239 -6.34 2.21 -16.25
N GLU A 240 -7.54 2.61 -16.69
CA GLU A 240 -8.00 4.00 -16.63
C GLU A 240 -8.24 4.48 -15.19
N ILE A 241 -8.59 3.59 -14.25
CA ILE A 241 -8.70 3.98 -12.83
C ILE A 241 -7.31 4.24 -12.23
N LEU A 242 -6.30 3.43 -12.59
CA LEU A 242 -4.93 3.61 -12.12
C LEU A 242 -4.25 4.80 -12.79
N TYR A 243 -4.61 5.08 -14.04
CA TYR A 243 -4.08 6.17 -14.85
C TYR A 243 -5.24 6.99 -15.45
N PRO A 244 -5.95 7.77 -14.59
CA PRO A 244 -7.12 8.51 -15.03
C PRO A 244 -6.78 9.54 -16.10
N PRO A 245 -7.67 9.75 -17.09
CA PRO A 245 -7.55 10.85 -18.02
C PRO A 245 -7.38 12.18 -17.27
N LEU A 246 -6.51 13.05 -17.77
CA LEU A 246 -6.09 14.27 -17.05
C LEU A 246 -7.28 15.12 -16.59
N ASN A 247 -8.28 15.31 -17.45
CA ASN A 247 -9.49 16.08 -17.14
C ASN A 247 -10.26 15.49 -15.94
N LEU A 248 -10.41 14.16 -15.89
CA LEU A 248 -11.09 13.50 -14.79
C LEU A 248 -10.27 13.57 -13.51
N TYR A 249 -8.95 13.38 -13.61
CA TYR A 249 -8.06 13.50 -12.46
C TYR A 249 -8.16 14.88 -11.81
N GLU A 250 -8.12 15.95 -12.60
CA GLU A 250 -8.25 17.33 -12.12
C GLU A 250 -9.62 17.60 -11.49
N GLU A 251 -10.70 17.10 -12.11
CA GLU A 251 -12.06 17.18 -11.57
C GLU A 251 -12.15 16.53 -10.17
N LEU A 252 -11.64 15.30 -10.03
CA LEU A 252 -11.66 14.56 -8.77
C LEU A 252 -10.85 15.26 -7.67
N ILE A 253 -9.66 15.76 -8.00
CA ILE A 253 -8.80 16.49 -7.05
C ILE A 253 -9.44 17.81 -6.64
N TYR A 254 -10.04 18.54 -7.58
CA TYR A 254 -10.74 19.79 -7.28
C TYR A 254 -11.95 19.55 -6.36
N ALA A 255 -12.78 18.55 -6.66
CA ALA A 255 -13.91 18.18 -5.83
C ALA A 255 -13.48 17.77 -4.40
N LYS A 256 -12.39 16.98 -4.28
CA LYS A 256 -11.83 16.58 -2.97
C LYS A 256 -11.41 17.80 -2.16
N LYS A 257 -10.70 18.75 -2.77
CA LYS A 257 -10.27 20.00 -2.12
C LYS A 257 -11.45 20.84 -1.64
N ASN A 258 -12.55 20.89 -2.40
CA ASN A 258 -13.75 21.61 -1.99
C ASN A 258 -14.42 20.97 -0.76
N TYR A 259 -14.49 19.64 -0.68
CA TYR A 259 -14.96 18.96 0.53
C TYR A 259 -14.05 19.19 1.73
N LEU A 260 -12.73 19.10 1.55
CA LEU A 260 -11.78 19.41 2.64
C LEU A 260 -11.97 20.83 3.17
N ARG A 261 -12.07 21.82 2.28
CA ARG A 261 -12.30 23.20 2.66
C ARG A 261 -13.65 23.39 3.37
N SER A 262 -14.70 22.71 2.94
CA SER A 262 -15.99 22.80 3.63
C SER A 262 -15.92 22.19 5.04
N PHE A 263 -15.10 21.17 5.25
CA PHE A 263 -14.89 20.57 6.57
C PHE A 263 -14.09 21.49 7.50
N GLU A 264 -13.07 22.18 6.97
CA GLU A 264 -12.27 23.17 7.71
C GLU A 264 -13.09 24.39 8.15
N LEU A 265 -14.13 24.75 7.39
CA LEU A 265 -15.00 25.89 7.68
C LEU A 265 -16.14 25.55 8.65
N MET A 266 -16.34 24.28 9.01
CA MET A 266 -17.37 23.89 9.97
C MET A 266 -17.08 24.43 11.37
N SER A 267 -18.14 24.63 12.16
CA SER A 267 -17.97 24.86 13.59
C SER A 267 -17.42 23.59 14.29
N ASN A 268 -16.71 23.78 15.39
CA ASN A 268 -16.15 22.65 16.17
C ASN A 268 -17.24 21.67 16.64
N GLU A 269 -18.44 22.16 16.96
CA GLU A 269 -19.57 21.32 17.39
C GLU A 269 -20.10 20.44 16.26
N GLU A 270 -20.24 21.01 15.06
CA GLU A 270 -20.68 20.27 13.88
C GLU A 270 -19.63 19.25 13.44
N TYR A 271 -18.36 19.65 13.45
CA TYR A 271 -17.24 18.77 13.16
C TYR A 271 -17.22 17.57 14.13
N ASP A 272 -17.29 17.83 15.44
CA ASP A 272 -17.35 16.76 16.44
C ASP A 272 -18.58 15.86 16.23
N ARG A 273 -19.76 16.44 15.96
CA ARG A 273 -20.98 15.65 15.73
C ARG A 273 -20.81 14.66 14.57
N MET A 274 -20.17 15.10 13.48
CA MET A 274 -20.01 14.31 12.26
C MET A 274 -18.83 13.34 12.32
N PHE A 275 -17.66 13.82 12.76
CA PHE A 275 -16.39 13.10 12.66
C PHE A 275 -16.04 12.32 13.92
N ASN A 276 -16.52 12.72 15.11
CA ASN A 276 -16.20 11.98 16.34
C ASN A 276 -16.98 10.66 16.43
N ILE A 277 -16.25 9.60 16.78
CA ILE A 277 -16.79 8.29 17.10
C ILE A 277 -16.79 8.14 18.61
N GLY A 278 -17.97 8.22 19.22
CA GLY A 278 -18.11 8.11 20.66
C GLY A 278 -17.73 6.71 21.16
N MET A 279 -16.97 6.63 22.26
CA MET A 279 -16.54 5.35 22.85
C MET A 279 -17.73 4.45 23.21
N ASN A 280 -18.85 5.05 23.62
CA ASN A 280 -20.07 4.34 23.97
C ASN A 280 -20.76 3.67 22.77
N SER A 281 -20.33 3.95 21.53
CA SER A 281 -20.86 3.29 20.34
C SER A 281 -20.31 1.88 20.13
N PHE A 282 -19.19 1.54 20.77
CA PHE A 282 -18.61 0.21 20.69
C PHE A 282 -19.37 -0.73 21.62
N VAL A 283 -20.06 -1.69 21.02
CA VAL A 283 -20.90 -2.66 21.73
C VAL A 283 -20.51 -4.07 21.34
N GLN A 284 -20.59 -4.99 22.29
CA GLN A 284 -20.32 -6.39 22.04
C GLN A 284 -21.42 -6.97 21.13
N THR A 285 -21.04 -7.34 19.91
CA THR A 285 -21.98 -7.79 18.87
C THR A 285 -22.27 -9.29 18.94
N ALA A 286 -21.39 -10.07 19.56
CA ALA A 286 -21.56 -11.51 19.75
C ALA A 286 -20.97 -11.97 21.08
N LYS A 287 -21.62 -12.95 21.72
CA LYS A 287 -21.04 -13.64 22.90
C LYS A 287 -20.02 -14.68 22.43
N PRO A 288 -18.90 -14.90 23.16
CA PRO A 288 -17.86 -15.86 22.76
C PRO A 288 -18.37 -17.29 22.53
N ASN A 289 -19.44 -17.69 23.23
CA ASN A 289 -20.00 -19.05 23.19
C ASN A 289 -21.28 -19.15 22.34
N GLU A 290 -21.63 -18.10 21.59
CA GLU A 290 -22.82 -18.07 20.76
C GLU A 290 -22.65 -19.02 19.56
N LYS A 291 -23.49 -20.06 19.47
CA LYS A 291 -23.43 -21.06 18.39
C LYS A 291 -24.33 -20.74 17.20
N HIS A 292 -25.19 -19.72 17.34
CA HIS A 292 -26.15 -19.33 16.31
C HIS A 292 -25.76 -17.98 15.73
N TYR A 293 -25.75 -17.90 14.39
CA TYR A 293 -25.57 -16.63 13.70
C TYR A 293 -26.75 -15.72 13.99
N LYS A 294 -26.44 -14.49 14.41
CA LYS A 294 -27.42 -13.41 14.60
C LYS A 294 -27.07 -12.30 13.64
N GLU A 295 -28.08 -11.77 12.97
CA GLU A 295 -27.92 -10.53 12.22
C GLU A 295 -27.75 -9.38 13.21
N TYR A 296 -26.74 -8.56 12.99
CA TYR A 296 -26.43 -7.44 13.85
C TYR A 296 -26.22 -6.18 13.03
N ARG A 297 -26.92 -5.10 13.40
CA ARG A 297 -26.70 -3.78 12.81
C ARG A 297 -25.63 -3.04 13.60
N ASN A 298 -24.52 -2.76 12.94
CA ASN A 298 -23.40 -2.03 13.51
C ASN A 298 -23.77 -0.53 13.71
N PRO A 299 -23.84 -0.02 14.95
CA PRO A 299 -24.22 1.37 15.22
C PRO A 299 -23.27 2.38 14.58
N GLN A 300 -21.97 2.07 14.53
CA GLN A 300 -20.99 2.93 13.87
C GLN A 300 -21.22 2.98 12.35
N THR A 301 -21.59 1.86 11.73
CA THR A 301 -21.95 1.82 10.32
C THR A 301 -23.19 2.66 10.04
N GLU A 302 -24.25 2.53 10.84
CA GLU A 302 -25.47 3.32 10.63
C GLU A 302 -25.22 4.81 10.83
N LYS A 303 -24.45 5.20 11.87
CA LYS A 303 -24.03 6.59 12.07
C LYS A 303 -23.22 7.12 10.89
N PHE A 304 -22.30 6.31 10.36
CA PHE A 304 -21.51 6.67 9.18
C PHE A 304 -22.41 6.96 7.97
N LYS A 305 -23.37 6.07 7.69
CA LYS A 305 -24.33 6.26 6.58
C LYS A 305 -25.10 7.57 6.75
N ILE A 306 -25.65 7.83 7.93
CA ILE A 306 -26.41 9.06 8.22
C ILE A 306 -25.55 10.31 8.02
N ASN A 307 -24.28 10.27 8.45
CA ASN A 307 -23.41 11.45 8.41
C ASN A 307 -22.80 11.73 7.03
N PHE A 308 -22.55 10.70 6.22
CA PHE A 308 -21.68 10.83 5.04
C PHE A 308 -22.25 10.31 3.73
N LEU A 309 -23.26 9.43 3.74
CA LEU A 309 -23.92 9.02 2.51
C LEU A 309 -25.07 9.96 2.17
N PRO A 310 -25.37 10.15 0.87
CA PRO A 310 -26.61 10.80 0.48
C PRO A 310 -27.79 10.00 1.04
N HIS A 311 -28.78 10.69 1.60
CA HIS A 311 -30.06 10.05 1.91
C HIS A 311 -30.73 9.74 0.57
N ASP A 312 -30.88 8.45 0.25
CA ASP A 312 -31.75 8.04 -0.83
C ASP A 312 -33.12 8.67 -0.55
N SER A 313 -33.49 9.63 -1.39
CA SER A 313 -34.83 10.18 -1.38
C SER A 313 -35.71 9.07 -1.96
N THR A 314 -36.24 8.23 -1.08
CA THR A 314 -37.25 7.21 -1.41
C THR A 314 -38.42 7.80 -2.18
#